data_AF-A0A1Y6G3U9-F1
#
_entry.id   AF-A0A1Y6G3U9-F1
#
_cell.length_a   1.000
_cell.length_b   1.000
_cell.length_c   1.000
_cell.angle_alpha   90.00
_cell.angle_beta   90.00
_cell.angle_gamma   90.00
#
_symmetry.space_group_name_H-M   'P 1'
#
loop_
_entity.id
_entity.type
_entity.pdbx_description
1 polymer ?
#
loop_
_entity_poly.entity_id
_entity_poly.type
_entity_poly.pdbx_seq_one_letter_code
_entity_poly.pdbx_strand_id
1 'polypeptide(L)'
;MVKQLFECFNKNLYLVIDNKFVFVIEYWQGQINLHEGNFLRGGQRMAENKISRRDILKMGTTGALGIAGSIYLNKVAPFSDVVHAENHASNHNSHSANHTNKYDSSKTEGYKMAKRLLTEFDYGKATKLSDGRTLREYEVVAIDKEIEIANGIKFPGWTYNGTIPGPTFRCTEGDLLRFHFTNSGSHPHSIHFHGIHPPDMDGLDPIDPGQSFTYEFEANPYGLQLYHCHVLPLRRHIHKGLYGNFIIDPKTPREPALELNMVMNAFDLDLDGANEFYTVNGYAFAFMNHPIKIKKDELVRIYLSNLTEFDLLNSFHLHANYFTYIPTGRNDNPTQFTDTIMQCQGERGIIEVRFPYKGKYMFHAHVSEFAELGWMGFFEVE
;
A
#
# COMPACT_ATOMS: atom_id res chain seq x y z
N MET A 1 -28.69 0.71 14.77
CA MET A 1 -27.55 1.64 14.94
C MET A 1 -27.47 2.43 13.64
N VAL A 2 -28.02 3.65 13.60
CA VAL A 2 -28.21 4.45 12.38
C VAL A 2 -26.85 5.03 11.97
N LYS A 3 -26.33 4.67 10.79
CA LYS A 3 -25.18 5.36 10.17
C LYS A 3 -25.72 6.61 9.47
N GLN A 4 -25.53 7.80 10.04
CA GLN A 4 -25.86 9.07 9.40
C GLN A 4 -24.73 9.48 8.45
N LEU A 5 -25.06 9.72 7.19
CA LEU A 5 -24.20 10.38 6.22
C LEU A 5 -24.92 11.66 5.76
N PHE A 6 -24.23 12.79 5.85
CA PHE A 6 -24.69 14.06 5.31
C PHE A 6 -23.86 14.35 4.05
N GLU A 7 -24.51 14.35 2.89
CA GLU A 7 -23.90 14.80 1.63
C GLU A 7 -24.54 16.12 1.20
N CYS A 8 -23.69 17.07 0.78
CA CYS A 8 -24.12 18.38 0.31
C CYS A 8 -23.94 18.46 -1.21
N PHE A 9 -25.05 18.55 -1.94
CA PHE A 9 -25.07 18.79 -3.39
C PHE A 9 -26.00 19.98 -3.66
N ASN A 10 -25.51 20.99 -4.39
CA ASN A 10 -26.31 22.14 -4.86
C ASN A 10 -27.26 22.76 -3.80
N LYS A 11 -26.72 23.15 -2.62
CA LYS A 11 -27.42 23.83 -1.52
C LYS A 11 -28.51 23.03 -0.79
N ASN A 12 -28.71 21.75 -1.10
CA ASN A 12 -29.67 20.89 -0.41
C ASN A 12 -28.94 19.82 0.41
N LEU A 13 -29.50 19.52 1.60
CA LEU A 13 -28.98 18.52 2.52
C LEU A 13 -29.80 17.24 2.38
N TYR A 14 -29.15 16.11 2.12
CA TYR A 14 -29.82 14.83 1.91
C TYR A 14 -29.58 13.91 3.11
N LEU A 15 -30.65 13.34 3.66
CA LEU A 15 -30.59 12.33 4.72
C LEU A 15 -30.91 10.96 4.10
N VAL A 16 -29.95 10.04 4.14
CA VAL A 16 -30.12 8.67 3.66
C VAL A 16 -30.21 7.71 4.83
N ILE A 17 -31.28 6.92 4.88
CA ILE A 17 -31.49 5.88 5.90
C ILE A 17 -31.61 4.51 5.20
N ASP A 18 -30.74 3.57 5.60
CA ASP A 18 -30.72 2.17 5.18
C ASP A 18 -30.82 1.92 3.66
N ASN A 19 -30.15 2.76 2.85
CA ASN A 19 -30.09 2.66 1.38
C ASN A 19 -31.46 2.56 0.67
N LYS A 20 -32.55 2.99 1.32
CA LYS A 20 -33.92 2.86 0.79
C LYS A 20 -34.70 4.17 0.79
N PHE A 21 -34.39 5.10 1.69
CA PHE A 21 -35.10 6.37 1.82
C PHE A 21 -34.13 7.54 1.72
N VAL A 22 -34.47 8.50 0.86
CA VAL A 22 -33.77 9.78 0.74
C VAL A 22 -34.75 10.89 1.09
N PHE A 23 -34.46 11.63 2.16
CA PHE A 23 -35.17 12.87 2.47
C PHE A 23 -34.37 14.05 1.96
N VAL A 24 -35.03 14.95 1.24
CA VAL A 24 -34.44 16.25 0.88
C VAL A 24 -34.81 17.24 1.96
N ILE A 25 -33.81 17.86 2.58
CA ILE A 25 -33.97 18.93 3.55
C ILE A 25 -33.66 20.23 2.83
N GLU A 26 -34.70 21.02 2.56
CA GLU A 26 -34.57 22.38 2.05
C GLU A 26 -34.73 23.39 3.18
N TYR A 27 -33.81 24.35 3.27
CA TYR A 27 -33.86 25.44 4.23
C TYR A 27 -34.16 26.76 3.53
N TRP A 28 -35.36 27.30 3.73
CA TRP A 28 -35.78 28.56 3.11
C TRP A 28 -36.58 29.38 4.13
N GLN A 29 -36.19 30.65 4.32
CA GLN A 29 -36.83 31.62 5.24
C GLN A 29 -37.11 31.10 6.67
N GLY A 30 -36.18 30.33 7.26
CA GLY A 30 -36.26 29.92 8.67
C GLY A 30 -37.25 28.78 8.96
N GLN A 31 -37.75 28.08 7.95
CA GLN A 31 -38.53 26.85 8.09
C GLN A 31 -37.82 25.66 7.43
N ILE A 32 -38.02 24.47 8.01
CA ILE A 32 -37.51 23.18 7.49
C ILE A 32 -38.69 22.45 6.85
N ASN A 33 -38.55 22.08 5.56
CA ASN A 33 -39.52 21.25 4.84
C ASN A 33 -38.90 19.89 4.48
N LEU A 34 -39.66 18.81 4.62
CA LEU A 34 -39.25 17.42 4.35
C LEU A 34 -40.10 16.83 3.21
N HIS A 35 -39.43 16.25 2.20
CA HIS A 35 -40.08 15.58 1.08
C HIS A 35 -39.56 14.14 0.90
N GLU A 36 -40.46 13.18 0.70
CA GLU A 36 -40.13 11.79 0.33
C GLU A 36 -40.01 11.62 -1.19
N GLY A 37 -38.89 11.09 -1.67
CA GLY A 37 -38.69 10.74 -3.08
C GLY A 37 -38.56 9.22 -3.30
N ASN A 38 -39.35 8.67 -4.24
CA ASN A 38 -39.24 7.28 -4.67
C ASN A 38 -38.39 7.17 -5.95
N PHE A 39 -37.35 6.32 -5.96
CA PHE A 39 -36.57 6.04 -7.17
C PHE A 39 -37.21 4.92 -8.00
N LEU A 40 -37.56 5.19 -9.26
CA LEU A 40 -38.04 4.20 -10.22
C LEU A 40 -36.85 3.37 -10.77
N ARG A 41 -36.91 2.04 -10.60
CA ARG A 41 -35.97 1.09 -11.20
C ARG A 41 -36.27 0.92 -12.70
N GLY A 42 -35.39 1.42 -13.55
CA GLY A 42 -35.34 1.09 -14.98
C GLY A 42 -33.89 0.98 -15.43
N GLY A 43 -33.39 -0.26 -15.57
CA GLY A 43 -32.05 -0.54 -16.06
C GLY A 43 -31.62 -1.97 -15.75
N GLN A 44 -31.48 -2.79 -16.78
CA GLN A 44 -30.93 -4.15 -16.68
C GLN A 44 -29.54 -4.11 -16.03
N ARG A 45 -29.38 -4.80 -14.91
CA ARG A 45 -28.06 -5.05 -14.31
C ARG A 45 -27.29 -6.01 -15.21
N MET A 46 -26.22 -5.53 -15.84
CA MET A 46 -25.10 -6.42 -16.12
C MET A 46 -24.53 -6.86 -14.78
N ALA A 47 -24.46 -8.18 -14.55
CA ALA A 47 -23.85 -8.74 -13.36
C ALA A 47 -22.33 -8.58 -13.46
N GLU A 48 -21.78 -7.53 -12.88
CA GLU A 48 -20.37 -7.52 -12.49
C GLU A 48 -20.22 -8.44 -11.28
N ASN A 49 -19.47 -9.53 -11.45
CA ASN A 49 -19.07 -10.40 -10.35
C ASN A 49 -18.12 -9.62 -9.42
N LYS A 50 -18.69 -8.91 -8.44
CA LYS A 50 -17.91 -8.32 -7.35
C LYS A 50 -17.42 -9.45 -6.44
N ILE A 51 -16.10 -9.58 -6.31
CA ILE A 51 -15.47 -10.49 -5.36
C ILE A 51 -15.50 -9.81 -3.99
N SER A 52 -16.15 -10.41 -2.99
CA SER A 52 -16.18 -9.85 -1.63
C SER A 52 -15.00 -10.36 -0.78
N ARG A 53 -14.65 -9.64 0.30
CA ARG A 53 -13.68 -10.11 1.32
C ARG A 53 -13.98 -11.52 1.84
N ARG A 54 -15.26 -11.87 2.00
CA ARG A 54 -15.68 -13.22 2.39
C ARG A 54 -15.39 -14.26 1.31
N ASP A 55 -15.50 -13.90 0.04
CA ASP A 55 -15.19 -14.81 -1.06
C ASP A 55 -13.68 -15.06 -1.16
N ILE A 56 -12.85 -14.03 -0.95
CA ILE A 56 -11.38 -14.17 -0.92
C ILE A 56 -10.94 -15.04 0.25
N LEU A 57 -11.45 -14.79 1.46
CA LEU A 57 -11.12 -15.61 2.64
C LEU A 57 -11.55 -17.07 2.44
N LYS A 58 -12.72 -17.32 1.84
CA LYS A 58 -13.18 -18.68 1.50
C LYS A 58 -12.34 -19.34 0.41
N MET A 59 -11.98 -18.59 -0.64
CA MET A 59 -11.04 -19.07 -1.65
C MET A 59 -9.70 -19.40 -1.01
N GLY A 60 -9.23 -18.59 -0.06
CA GLY A 60 -8.05 -18.86 0.72
C GLY A 60 -8.16 -20.18 1.47
N THR A 61 -9.27 -20.46 2.16
CA THR A 61 -9.47 -21.76 2.84
C THR A 61 -9.51 -22.98 1.91
N THR A 62 -9.76 -22.80 0.61
CA THR A 62 -10.00 -23.92 -0.33
C THR A 62 -8.95 -24.02 -1.47
N GLY A 63 -8.14 -22.98 -1.69
CA GLY A 63 -7.15 -22.92 -2.76
C GLY A 63 -5.97 -22.02 -2.40
N ALA A 64 -4.76 -22.57 -2.54
CA ALA A 64 -3.44 -21.94 -2.39
C ALA A 64 -3.07 -21.26 -1.05
N LEU A 65 -4.00 -20.69 -0.26
CA LEU A 65 -3.67 -19.94 0.97
C LEU A 65 -3.94 -20.71 2.27
N GLY A 66 -4.92 -21.60 2.31
CA GLY A 66 -5.28 -22.39 3.50
C GLY A 66 -4.28 -23.49 3.82
N ILE A 67 -3.35 -23.75 2.90
CA ILE A 67 -2.40 -24.85 2.99
C ILE A 67 -0.96 -24.35 3.25
N ALA A 68 -0.63 -23.10 2.90
CA ALA A 68 0.69 -22.54 3.17
C ALA A 68 0.94 -22.33 4.69
N GLY A 69 -0.11 -21.97 5.45
CA GLY A 69 -0.04 -21.88 6.92
C GLY A 69 -0.12 -23.25 7.62
N SER A 70 -0.95 -24.17 7.12
CA SER A 70 -1.21 -25.45 7.81
C SER A 70 -0.17 -26.54 7.57
N ILE A 71 0.55 -26.54 6.43
CA ILE A 71 1.58 -27.56 6.16
C ILE A 71 2.86 -27.34 6.98
N TYR A 72 3.19 -26.09 7.35
CA TYR A 72 4.40 -25.82 8.13
C TYR A 72 4.18 -25.90 9.65
N LEU A 73 2.96 -25.61 10.14
CA LEU A 73 2.60 -25.75 11.56
C LEU A 73 2.65 -27.21 12.04
N ASN A 74 2.40 -28.19 11.17
CA ASN A 74 2.36 -29.60 11.55
C ASN A 74 3.75 -30.25 11.74
N LYS A 75 4.85 -29.54 11.49
CA LYS A 75 6.22 -30.08 11.66
C LYS A 75 6.95 -29.60 12.91
N VAL A 76 6.34 -28.75 13.75
CA VAL A 76 7.07 -28.06 14.85
C VAL A 76 6.46 -28.30 16.25
N ALA A 77 5.45 -29.15 16.42
CA ALA A 77 4.88 -29.42 17.75
C ALA A 77 4.84 -30.92 18.07
N PRO A 78 5.57 -31.41 19.09
CA PRO A 78 5.32 -32.70 19.70
C PRO A 78 4.41 -32.50 20.90
N PHE A 79 3.13 -32.20 20.69
CA PHE A 79 2.12 -32.36 21.74
C PHE A 79 0.83 -32.87 21.12
N SER A 80 0.50 -34.11 21.48
CA SER A 80 -0.77 -34.74 21.18
C SER A 80 -1.86 -34.28 22.15
N ASP A 81 -3.07 -34.37 21.62
CA ASP A 81 -4.36 -34.61 22.27
C ASP A 81 -5.29 -33.46 22.67
N VAL A 82 -6.53 -33.69 22.20
CA VAL A 82 -7.85 -33.27 22.68
C VAL A 82 -8.40 -31.91 22.20
N VAL A 83 -9.23 -31.96 21.14
CA VAL A 83 -10.65 -31.59 21.23
C VAL A 83 -11.47 -32.45 20.25
N HIS A 84 -12.40 -33.25 20.78
CA HIS A 84 -13.45 -33.90 20.00
C HIS A 84 -14.54 -32.89 19.66
N ALA A 85 -14.86 -32.73 18.37
CA ALA A 85 -16.10 -32.11 17.92
C ALA A 85 -16.87 -33.11 17.05
N GLU A 86 -18.17 -33.21 17.34
CA GLU A 86 -19.09 -34.26 16.91
C GLU A 86 -19.30 -34.33 15.39
N ASN A 87 -19.43 -35.56 14.90
CA ASN A 87 -19.77 -35.86 13.51
C ASN A 87 -21.23 -35.52 13.21
N HIS A 88 -21.45 -34.59 12.29
CA HIS A 88 -22.67 -34.57 11.48
C HIS A 88 -22.36 -35.07 10.07
N ALA A 89 -22.81 -36.29 9.81
CA ALA A 89 -22.80 -36.90 8.50
C ALA A 89 -23.89 -36.28 7.60
N SER A 90 -23.47 -35.72 6.47
CA SER A 90 -24.36 -35.56 5.32
C SER A 90 -23.58 -35.83 4.03
N ASN A 91 -24.02 -36.90 3.36
CA ASN A 91 -23.65 -37.35 2.02
C ASN A 91 -23.33 -36.23 1.04
N HIS A 92 -22.11 -36.20 0.49
CA HIS A 92 -21.87 -35.66 -0.85
C HIS A 92 -20.81 -36.49 -1.58
N ASN A 93 -21.17 -36.85 -2.81
CA ASN A 93 -20.41 -37.66 -3.75
C ASN A 93 -18.95 -37.22 -3.89
N SER A 94 -18.06 -38.21 -3.86
CA SER A 94 -16.64 -38.10 -4.14
C SER A 94 -16.39 -37.69 -5.60
N HIS A 95 -16.20 -36.40 -5.84
CA HIS A 95 -15.33 -35.95 -6.93
C HIS A 95 -13.93 -35.79 -6.36
N SER A 96 -13.08 -36.78 -6.63
CA SER A 96 -11.63 -36.71 -6.42
C SER A 96 -11.04 -35.62 -7.32
N ALA A 97 -11.05 -34.38 -6.84
CA ALA A 97 -10.26 -33.30 -7.41
C ALA A 97 -8.84 -33.40 -6.84
N ASN A 98 -7.89 -33.78 -7.69
CA ASN A 98 -6.45 -33.61 -7.46
C ASN A 98 -6.16 -32.12 -7.18
N HIS A 99 -6.15 -31.71 -5.92
CA HIS A 99 -5.66 -30.39 -5.51
C HIS A 99 -4.13 -30.41 -5.44
N THR A 100 -3.48 -30.35 -6.59
CA THR A 100 -2.07 -29.93 -6.64
C THR A 100 -2.00 -28.44 -6.32
N ASN A 101 -1.48 -28.11 -5.14
CA ASN A 101 -1.04 -26.75 -4.77
C ASN A 101 -0.16 -26.18 -5.89
N LYS A 102 -0.70 -25.25 -6.69
CA LYS A 102 0.09 -24.50 -7.65
C LYS A 102 0.27 -23.10 -7.10
N TYR A 103 1.48 -22.83 -6.61
CA TYR A 103 2.01 -21.47 -6.56
C TYR A 103 1.79 -20.85 -7.94
N ASP A 104 1.27 -19.64 -7.98
CA ASP A 104 1.15 -18.92 -9.23
C ASP A 104 2.55 -18.51 -9.69
N SER A 105 3.11 -19.27 -10.63
CA SER A 105 4.42 -18.98 -11.21
C SER A 105 4.35 -17.96 -12.35
N SER A 106 3.16 -17.40 -12.63
CA SER A 106 2.99 -16.43 -13.70
C SER A 106 3.68 -15.12 -13.32
N LYS A 107 4.61 -14.69 -14.17
CA LYS A 107 5.30 -13.40 -14.02
C LYS A 107 4.47 -12.33 -14.72
N THR A 108 3.30 -12.02 -14.17
CA THR A 108 2.39 -11.02 -14.74
C THR A 108 3.03 -9.63 -14.74
N GLU A 109 2.42 -8.67 -15.43
CA GLU A 109 2.93 -7.29 -15.48
C GLU A 109 2.86 -6.62 -14.10
N GLY A 110 1.81 -6.89 -13.32
CA GLY A 110 1.72 -6.45 -11.92
C GLY A 110 2.87 -6.96 -11.05
N TYR A 111 3.20 -8.26 -11.12
CA TYR A 111 4.35 -8.80 -10.40
C TYR A 111 5.67 -8.18 -10.87
N LYS A 112 5.88 -8.03 -12.18
CA LYS A 112 7.10 -7.41 -12.73
C LYS A 112 7.26 -5.98 -12.22
N MET A 113 6.17 -5.22 -12.09
CA MET A 113 6.16 -3.90 -11.49
C MET A 113 6.60 -3.96 -10.03
N ALA A 114 5.97 -4.79 -9.19
CA ALA A 114 6.31 -4.90 -7.76
C ALA A 114 7.79 -5.31 -7.55
N LYS A 115 8.29 -6.25 -8.37
CA LYS A 115 9.70 -6.67 -8.37
C LYS A 115 10.63 -5.52 -8.75
N ARG A 116 10.29 -4.75 -9.78
CA ARG A 116 11.11 -3.62 -10.24
C ARG A 116 11.18 -2.52 -9.18
N LEU A 117 10.03 -2.15 -8.62
CA LEU A 117 9.90 -1.12 -7.57
C LEU A 117 10.60 -1.49 -6.26
N LEU A 118 10.95 -2.78 -6.06
CA LEU A 118 11.74 -3.21 -4.92
C LEU A 118 13.16 -2.64 -4.93
N THR A 119 13.74 -2.38 -6.11
CA THR A 119 15.16 -1.97 -6.23
C THR A 119 15.38 -0.75 -7.12
N GLU A 120 14.32 -0.22 -7.73
CA GLU A 120 14.39 0.97 -8.57
C GLU A 120 14.24 2.24 -7.72
N PHE A 121 15.28 3.07 -7.75
CA PHE A 121 15.32 4.38 -7.10
C PHE A 121 15.48 5.44 -8.19
N ASP A 122 14.63 6.46 -8.17
CA ASP A 122 14.72 7.60 -9.07
C ASP A 122 15.63 8.65 -8.43
N TYR A 123 16.81 8.86 -9.02
CA TYR A 123 17.78 9.87 -8.57
C TYR A 123 17.55 11.23 -9.23
N GLY A 124 16.58 11.36 -10.14
CA GLY A 124 16.35 12.58 -10.90
C GLY A 124 17.55 13.01 -11.74
N LYS A 125 17.43 14.18 -12.35
CA LYS A 125 18.51 14.82 -13.09
C LYS A 125 19.27 15.78 -12.17
N ALA A 126 20.54 15.48 -11.91
CA ALA A 126 21.40 16.32 -11.07
C ALA A 126 22.21 17.31 -11.92
N THR A 127 22.24 18.58 -11.50
CA THR A 127 23.10 19.64 -12.04
C THR A 127 23.77 20.41 -10.91
N LYS A 128 24.90 21.05 -11.18
CA LYS A 128 25.60 21.88 -10.19
C LYS A 128 25.24 23.35 -10.39
N LEU A 129 24.79 23.99 -9.31
CA LEU A 129 24.52 25.43 -9.27
C LEU A 129 25.82 26.22 -9.05
N SER A 130 25.78 27.52 -9.33
CA SER A 130 26.91 28.44 -9.17
C SER A 130 27.36 28.60 -7.72
N ASP A 131 26.46 28.36 -6.75
CA ASP A 131 26.75 28.39 -5.32
C ASP A 131 27.34 27.05 -4.79
N GLY A 132 27.52 26.06 -5.66
CA GLY A 132 28.07 24.74 -5.33
C GLY A 132 27.03 23.70 -4.89
N ARG A 133 25.77 24.08 -4.66
CA ARG A 133 24.69 23.14 -4.36
C ARG A 133 24.36 22.28 -5.60
N THR A 134 23.84 21.09 -5.34
CA THR A 134 23.26 20.25 -6.39
C THR A 134 21.80 20.66 -6.55
N LEU A 135 21.38 21.01 -7.77
CA LEU A 135 19.98 21.04 -8.15
C LEU A 135 19.60 19.66 -8.68
N ARG A 136 18.50 19.09 -8.17
CA ARG A 136 17.98 17.80 -8.60
C ARG A 136 16.54 17.93 -9.04
N GLU A 137 16.28 17.55 -10.28
CA GLU A 137 14.99 17.75 -10.94
C GLU A 137 14.33 16.40 -11.23
N TYR A 138 13.02 16.31 -10.98
CA TYR A 138 12.19 15.13 -11.22
C TYR A 138 10.97 15.49 -12.05
N GLU A 139 10.56 14.56 -12.91
CA GLU A 139 9.32 14.65 -13.68
C GLU A 139 8.27 13.74 -13.08
N VAL A 140 7.13 14.31 -12.71
CA VAL A 140 6.04 13.57 -12.06
C VAL A 140 4.74 13.83 -12.78
N VAL A 141 4.11 12.76 -13.26
CA VAL A 141 2.82 12.83 -13.96
C VAL A 141 1.79 12.02 -13.20
N ALA A 142 0.71 12.66 -12.75
CA ALA A 142 -0.45 11.92 -12.27
C ALA A 142 -1.25 11.40 -13.47
N ILE A 143 -1.53 10.09 -13.51
CA ILE A 143 -2.33 9.45 -14.55
C ILE A 143 -3.27 8.40 -13.96
N ASP A 144 -4.46 8.30 -14.56
CA ASP A 144 -5.42 7.22 -14.28
C ASP A 144 -4.96 5.95 -15.00
N LYS A 145 -4.83 4.84 -14.28
CA LYS A 145 -4.32 3.59 -14.86
C LYS A 145 -4.87 2.36 -14.14
N GLU A 146 -5.27 1.36 -14.93
CA GLU A 146 -5.55 0.02 -14.43
C GLU A 146 -4.24 -0.66 -14.00
N ILE A 147 -4.15 -1.01 -12.72
CA ILE A 147 -3.01 -1.71 -12.13
C ILE A 147 -3.43 -3.14 -11.81
N GLU A 148 -2.69 -4.11 -12.33
CA GLU A 148 -2.90 -5.51 -11.94
C GLU A 148 -2.31 -5.73 -10.54
N ILE A 149 -3.17 -6.05 -9.55
CA ILE A 149 -2.80 -6.17 -8.12
C ILE A 149 -2.73 -7.63 -7.64
N ALA A 150 -3.32 -8.54 -8.41
CA ALA A 150 -3.22 -10.00 -8.27
C ALA A 150 -3.52 -10.61 -9.65
N ASN A 151 -3.24 -11.90 -9.85
CA ASN A 151 -3.44 -12.54 -11.14
C ASN A 151 -4.89 -12.41 -11.63
N GLY A 152 -5.07 -11.69 -12.75
CA GLY A 152 -6.38 -11.43 -13.35
C GLY A 152 -7.23 -10.39 -12.63
N ILE A 153 -6.76 -9.82 -11.52
CA ILE A 153 -7.46 -8.77 -10.76
C ILE A 153 -6.79 -7.42 -11.04
N LYS A 154 -7.58 -6.48 -11.57
CA LYS A 154 -7.15 -5.12 -11.86
C LYS A 154 -7.83 -4.13 -10.92
N PHE A 155 -7.10 -3.08 -10.59
CA PHE A 155 -7.53 -1.98 -9.76
C PHE A 155 -7.47 -0.67 -10.56
N PRO A 156 -8.57 0.11 -10.61
CA PRO A 156 -8.60 1.42 -11.26
C PRO A 156 -7.86 2.43 -10.38
N GLY A 157 -6.57 2.59 -10.60
CA GLY A 157 -5.66 3.40 -9.81
C GLY A 157 -5.50 4.83 -10.32
N TRP A 158 -5.17 5.73 -9.39
CA TRP A 158 -4.59 7.03 -9.66
C TRP A 158 -3.12 6.96 -9.28
N THR A 159 -2.24 7.23 -10.23
CA THR A 159 -0.83 6.86 -10.10
C THR A 159 0.09 8.02 -10.40
N TYR A 160 1.21 8.10 -9.70
CA TYR A 160 2.35 8.89 -10.16
C TYR A 160 3.20 8.03 -11.09
N ASN A 161 3.46 8.51 -12.30
CA ASN A 161 4.26 7.84 -13.33
C ASN A 161 3.81 6.39 -13.68
N GLY A 162 2.52 6.09 -13.48
CA GLY A 162 1.92 4.84 -13.96
C GLY A 162 2.17 3.60 -13.10
N THR A 163 2.58 3.77 -11.84
CA THR A 163 2.80 2.67 -10.90
C THR A 163 2.15 2.91 -9.54
N ILE A 164 1.91 1.83 -8.79
CA ILE A 164 1.53 1.87 -7.38
C ILE A 164 2.51 0.95 -6.61
N PRO A 165 3.28 1.46 -5.64
CA PRO A 165 3.49 2.88 -5.34
C PRO A 165 4.08 3.66 -6.54
N GLY A 166 4.08 4.98 -6.44
CA GLY A 166 4.81 5.85 -7.36
C GLY A 166 6.34 5.68 -7.27
N PRO A 167 7.11 6.47 -8.06
CA PRO A 167 8.57 6.43 -8.04
C PRO A 167 9.15 6.60 -6.64
N THR A 168 10.23 5.89 -6.33
CA THR A 168 10.98 6.15 -5.08
C THR A 168 12.02 7.22 -5.35
N PHE A 169 11.69 8.47 -5.04
CA PHE A 169 12.61 9.60 -5.23
C PHE A 169 13.76 9.51 -4.24
N ARG A 170 14.99 9.79 -4.71
CA ARG A 170 16.20 9.71 -3.89
C ARG A 170 17.16 10.86 -4.17
N CYS A 171 17.47 11.62 -3.12
CA CYS A 171 18.41 12.73 -3.17
C CYS A 171 19.38 12.68 -1.99
N THR A 172 20.28 13.66 -1.92
CA THR A 172 21.19 13.84 -0.78
C THR A 172 20.79 15.09 0.00
N GLU A 173 20.94 15.04 1.32
CA GLU A 173 20.66 16.15 2.22
C GLU A 173 21.38 17.45 1.79
N GLY A 174 20.61 18.53 1.68
CA GLY A 174 21.06 19.83 1.21
C GLY A 174 21.01 20.04 -0.32
N ASP A 175 20.59 19.03 -1.09
CA ASP A 175 20.22 19.24 -2.50
C ASP A 175 19.03 20.21 -2.60
N LEU A 176 19.03 21.10 -3.59
CA LEU A 176 17.82 21.84 -3.98
C LEU A 176 17.00 20.96 -4.90
N LEU A 177 15.74 20.71 -4.57
CA LEU A 177 14.86 19.81 -5.30
C LEU A 177 13.85 20.59 -6.13
N ARG A 178 13.57 20.09 -7.34
CA ARG A 178 12.42 20.52 -8.15
C ARG A 178 11.64 19.31 -8.63
N PHE A 179 10.35 19.27 -8.32
CA PHE A 179 9.43 18.28 -8.86
C PHE A 179 8.49 18.96 -9.83
N HIS A 180 8.70 18.71 -11.12
CA HIS A 180 7.83 19.19 -12.19
C HIS A 180 6.61 18.27 -12.27
N PHE A 181 5.55 18.68 -11.58
CA PHE A 181 4.30 17.92 -11.52
C PHE A 181 3.37 18.33 -12.67
N THR A 182 2.83 17.34 -13.37
CA THR A 182 1.77 17.53 -14.36
C THR A 182 0.61 16.62 -14.05
N ASN A 183 -0.59 17.18 -13.94
CA ASN A 183 -1.80 16.38 -13.76
C ASN A 183 -2.38 15.98 -15.12
N SER A 184 -2.22 14.71 -15.51
CA SER A 184 -2.83 14.12 -16.71
C SER A 184 -3.95 13.11 -16.36
N GLY A 185 -4.44 13.13 -15.12
CA GLY A 185 -5.58 12.34 -14.66
C GLY A 185 -6.91 13.04 -14.91
N SER A 186 -8.00 12.41 -14.49
CA SER A 186 -9.37 12.96 -14.62
C SER A 186 -9.83 13.81 -13.43
N HIS A 187 -9.07 13.83 -12.33
CA HIS A 187 -9.42 14.52 -11.08
C HIS A 187 -8.31 15.50 -10.68
N PRO A 188 -8.61 16.55 -9.89
CA PRO A 188 -7.57 17.40 -9.33
C PRO A 188 -6.65 16.61 -8.41
N HIS A 189 -5.35 16.84 -8.51
CA HIS A 189 -4.32 16.14 -7.75
C HIS A 189 -3.26 17.12 -7.27
N SER A 190 -2.50 16.73 -6.27
CA SER A 190 -1.35 17.48 -5.76
C SER A 190 -0.26 16.51 -5.32
N ILE A 191 0.88 17.01 -4.87
CA ILE A 191 1.86 16.22 -4.12
C ILE A 191 2.18 16.95 -2.82
N HIS A 192 1.85 16.32 -1.70
CA HIS A 192 2.31 16.68 -0.37
C HIS A 192 3.51 15.81 -0.01
N PHE A 193 4.62 16.45 0.33
CA PHE A 193 5.85 15.78 0.74
C PHE A 193 5.95 15.78 2.26
N HIS A 194 6.36 14.65 2.83
CA HIS A 194 6.83 14.64 4.21
C HIS A 194 8.27 15.18 4.19
N GLY A 195 8.55 16.22 4.97
CA GLY A 195 9.84 16.90 4.98
C GLY A 195 9.70 18.33 5.47
N ILE A 196 10.78 19.11 5.38
CA ILE A 196 10.74 20.55 5.67
C ILE A 196 10.70 21.29 4.33
N HIS A 197 9.62 22.02 4.09
CA HIS A 197 9.45 22.87 2.92
C HIS A 197 8.62 24.11 3.27
N PRO A 198 8.66 25.16 2.44
CA PRO A 198 7.77 26.31 2.56
C PRO A 198 6.27 25.90 2.48
N PRO A 199 5.36 26.64 3.13
CA PRO A 199 3.92 26.32 3.10
C PRO A 199 3.27 26.36 1.71
N ASP A 200 3.77 27.21 0.81
CA ASP A 200 3.34 27.28 -0.59
C ASP A 200 3.79 26.08 -1.44
N MET A 201 4.68 25.24 -0.89
CA MET A 201 5.17 24.00 -1.50
C MET A 201 4.59 22.74 -0.83
N ASP A 202 3.62 22.91 0.08
CA ASP A 202 3.02 21.82 0.87
C ASP A 202 2.05 20.93 0.07
N GLY A 203 1.57 21.41 -1.09
CA GLY A 203 0.67 20.65 -1.94
C GLY A 203 -0.78 20.61 -1.45
N LEU A 204 -1.21 21.61 -0.68
CA LEU A 204 -2.60 21.79 -0.25
C LEU A 204 -3.52 22.24 -1.39
N ASP A 205 -3.00 23.07 -2.30
CA ASP A 205 -3.77 23.56 -3.43
C ASP A 205 -3.89 22.47 -4.51
N PRO A 206 -5.11 22.17 -4.99
CA PRO A 206 -5.32 21.20 -6.05
C PRO A 206 -4.81 21.73 -7.38
N ILE A 207 -4.11 20.86 -8.13
CA ILE A 207 -3.73 21.13 -9.51
C ILE A 207 -4.75 20.42 -10.42
N ASP A 208 -5.50 21.20 -11.19
CA ASP A 208 -6.55 20.68 -12.06
C ASP A 208 -6.01 19.82 -13.22
N PRO A 209 -6.83 18.93 -13.80
CA PRO A 209 -6.46 18.18 -15.00
C PRO A 209 -5.92 19.09 -16.12
N GLY A 210 -4.78 18.68 -16.70
CA GLY A 210 -4.06 19.41 -17.74
C GLY A 210 -3.17 20.54 -17.24
N GLN A 211 -3.15 20.83 -15.93
CA GLN A 211 -2.29 21.85 -15.33
C GLN A 211 -1.00 21.24 -14.76
N SER A 212 -0.02 22.11 -14.54
CA SER A 212 1.28 21.76 -13.98
C SER A 212 1.69 22.71 -12.86
N PHE A 213 2.49 22.20 -11.93
CA PHE A 213 3.08 22.97 -10.84
C PHE A 213 4.51 22.45 -10.57
N THR A 214 5.42 23.32 -10.15
CA THR A 214 6.77 22.92 -9.75
C THR A 214 6.93 23.09 -8.25
N TYR A 215 7.07 21.98 -7.53
CA TYR A 215 7.43 22.00 -6.11
C TYR A 215 8.93 22.22 -5.98
N GLU A 216 9.35 23.22 -5.20
CA GLU A 216 10.76 23.55 -5.00
C GLU A 216 11.09 23.73 -3.51
N PHE A 217 12.03 22.94 -3.00
CA PHE A 217 12.48 23.01 -1.61
C PHE A 217 13.84 22.35 -1.42
N GLU A 218 14.50 22.64 -0.30
CA GLU A 218 15.76 22.00 0.09
C GLU A 218 15.51 20.61 0.72
N ALA A 219 16.34 19.63 0.38
CA ALA A 219 16.27 18.28 0.93
C ALA A 219 16.72 18.24 2.40
N ASN A 220 15.78 18.34 3.34
CA ASN A 220 16.02 18.26 4.78
C ASN A 220 14.74 17.81 5.52
N PRO A 221 14.81 17.01 6.59
CA PRO A 221 15.96 16.24 7.09
C PRO A 221 16.26 14.97 6.31
N TYR A 222 17.54 14.56 6.33
CA TYR A 222 17.91 13.22 5.89
C TYR A 222 17.07 12.15 6.61
N GLY A 223 16.77 11.07 5.91
CA GLY A 223 15.93 9.98 6.39
C GLY A 223 15.05 9.39 5.29
N LEU A 224 14.18 8.48 5.70
CA LEU A 224 13.10 7.97 4.87
C LEU A 224 11.87 8.87 5.08
N GLN A 225 11.53 9.62 4.04
CA GLN A 225 10.32 10.40 3.93
C GLN A 225 9.34 9.74 2.96
N LEU A 226 8.17 10.36 2.81
CA LEU A 226 7.05 9.90 2.01
C LEU A 226 6.55 11.07 1.17
N TYR A 227 5.75 10.78 0.16
CA TYR A 227 4.93 11.77 -0.50
C TYR A 227 3.60 11.15 -0.89
N HIS A 228 2.54 11.95 -0.93
CA HIS A 228 1.21 11.51 -1.35
C HIS A 228 0.33 12.68 -1.81
N CYS A 229 -0.77 12.39 -2.49
CA CYS A 229 -1.75 13.42 -2.84
C CYS A 229 -2.47 13.95 -1.58
N HIS A 230 -2.80 15.24 -1.56
CA HIS A 230 -3.49 15.89 -0.43
C HIS A 230 -4.79 16.62 -0.83
N VAL A 231 -5.36 16.24 -1.98
CA VAL A 231 -6.67 16.71 -2.43
C VAL A 231 -7.78 15.95 -1.70
N LEU A 232 -8.86 16.66 -1.34
CA LEU A 232 -10.04 16.07 -0.71
C LEU A 232 -10.93 15.33 -1.74
N PRO A 233 -11.50 14.16 -1.40
CA PRO A 233 -11.42 13.46 -0.11
C PRO A 233 -10.12 12.68 0.06
N LEU A 234 -9.32 13.06 1.06
CA LEU A 234 -7.92 12.64 1.24
C LEU A 234 -7.73 11.12 1.15
N ARG A 235 -8.52 10.38 1.94
CA ARG A 235 -8.50 8.91 1.99
C ARG A 235 -8.60 8.27 0.61
N ARG A 236 -9.47 8.78 -0.27
CA ARG A 236 -9.68 8.21 -1.60
C ARG A 236 -8.47 8.43 -2.50
N HIS A 237 -7.84 9.60 -2.43
CA HIS A 237 -6.66 9.90 -3.23
C HIS A 237 -5.46 9.02 -2.84
N ILE A 238 -5.25 8.83 -1.54
CA ILE A 238 -4.22 7.92 -1.04
C ILE A 238 -4.57 6.48 -1.44
N HIS A 239 -5.75 5.96 -1.07
CA HIS A 239 -6.19 4.59 -1.41
C HIS A 239 -6.05 4.25 -2.91
N LYS A 240 -6.33 5.22 -3.79
CA LYS A 240 -6.22 5.04 -5.24
C LYS A 240 -4.79 4.86 -5.75
N GLY A 241 -3.77 5.12 -4.95
CA GLY A 241 -2.37 4.82 -5.28
C GLY A 241 -1.44 6.02 -5.41
N LEU A 242 -1.90 7.23 -5.09
CA LEU A 242 -1.09 8.45 -5.18
C LEU A 242 -0.19 8.61 -3.96
N TYR A 243 0.81 7.74 -3.85
CA TYR A 243 1.82 7.78 -2.79
C TYR A 243 3.13 7.12 -3.22
N GLY A 244 4.23 7.44 -2.54
CA GLY A 244 5.52 6.78 -2.70
C GLY A 244 6.52 7.15 -1.61
N ASN A 245 7.69 6.52 -1.67
CA ASN A 245 8.81 6.82 -0.77
C ASN A 245 9.67 7.95 -1.32
N PHE A 246 10.19 8.75 -0.41
CA PHE A 246 11.13 9.83 -0.70
C PHE A 246 12.35 9.69 0.23
N ILE A 247 13.48 9.27 -0.30
CA ILE A 247 14.70 9.00 0.45
C ILE A 247 15.62 10.21 0.36
N ILE A 248 15.98 10.77 1.51
CA ILE A 248 17.01 11.80 1.62
C ILE A 248 18.22 11.16 2.28
N ASP A 249 19.25 10.86 1.49
CA ASP A 249 20.49 10.28 2.00
C ASP A 249 21.25 11.30 2.88
N PRO A 250 21.86 10.85 3.99
CA PRO A 250 22.74 11.71 4.79
C PRO A 250 23.98 12.12 3.99
N LYS A 251 24.55 13.30 4.31
CA LYS A 251 25.82 13.76 3.69
C LYS A 251 26.98 12.78 3.90
N THR A 252 27.01 12.13 5.05
CA THR A 252 27.94 11.02 5.30
C THR A 252 27.24 9.72 4.91
N PRO A 253 27.70 9.03 3.86
CA PRO A 253 27.03 7.81 3.39
C PRO A 253 26.94 6.74 4.47
N ARG A 254 25.83 6.00 4.45
CA ARG A 254 25.66 4.78 5.27
C ARG A 254 26.60 3.68 4.78
N GLU A 255 26.78 2.64 5.60
CA GLU A 255 27.45 1.42 5.15
C GLU A 255 26.77 0.89 3.88
N PRO A 256 27.53 0.50 2.84
CA PRO A 256 26.97 -0.14 1.64
C PRO A 256 26.10 -1.35 2.00
N ALA A 257 24.94 -1.46 1.35
CA ALA A 257 23.97 -2.53 1.58
C ALA A 257 23.28 -2.92 0.27
N LEU A 258 22.67 -4.11 0.24
CA LEU A 258 21.59 -4.39 -0.69
C LEU A 258 20.36 -3.60 -0.24
N GLU A 259 19.97 -2.60 -1.01
CA GLU A 259 18.88 -1.70 -0.68
C GLU A 259 17.57 -2.13 -1.34
N LEU A 260 16.52 -2.24 -0.53
CA LEU A 260 15.19 -2.65 -0.93
C LEU A 260 14.16 -1.60 -0.51
N ASN A 261 13.24 -1.28 -1.40
CA ASN A 261 12.12 -0.38 -1.15
C ASN A 261 10.83 -1.19 -0.95
N MET A 262 10.18 -1.05 0.21
CA MET A 262 8.96 -1.76 0.55
C MET A 262 7.89 -0.76 1.03
N VAL A 263 6.86 -0.55 0.22
CA VAL A 263 5.70 0.26 0.59
C VAL A 263 4.54 -0.67 0.91
N MET A 264 4.05 -0.60 2.14
CA MET A 264 2.85 -1.31 2.58
C MET A 264 1.60 -0.58 2.15
N ASN A 265 0.72 -1.27 1.45
CA ASN A 265 -0.56 -0.74 1.01
C ASN A 265 -1.65 -1.81 1.00
N ALA A 266 -2.87 -1.37 0.71
CA ALA A 266 -4.03 -2.24 0.61
C ALA A 266 -5.02 -1.70 -0.42
N PHE A 267 -5.91 -2.57 -0.89
CA PHE A 267 -6.89 -2.27 -1.93
C PHE A 267 -8.29 -2.73 -1.51
N ASP A 268 -9.17 -1.76 -1.24
CA ASP A 268 -10.64 -1.88 -1.28
C ASP A 268 -11.14 -1.88 -2.74
N LEU A 269 -11.79 -2.97 -3.16
CA LEU A 269 -12.27 -3.18 -4.52
C LEU A 269 -13.74 -2.83 -4.71
N ASP A 270 -14.57 -2.97 -3.67
CA ASP A 270 -16.01 -2.76 -3.77
C ASP A 270 -16.48 -1.40 -3.22
N LEU A 271 -15.54 -0.62 -2.68
CA LEU A 271 -15.65 0.73 -2.15
C LEU A 271 -16.52 0.80 -0.87
N ASP A 272 -16.52 -0.26 -0.07
CA ASP A 272 -17.25 -0.33 1.20
C ASP A 272 -16.46 0.22 2.41
N GLY A 273 -15.19 0.59 2.19
CA GLY A 273 -14.28 1.08 3.21
C GLY A 273 -13.50 -0.01 3.95
N ALA A 274 -13.43 -1.21 3.38
CA ALA A 274 -12.65 -2.34 3.87
C ALA A 274 -11.74 -2.88 2.77
N ASN A 275 -10.51 -3.30 3.12
CA ASN A 275 -9.57 -3.80 2.11
C ASN A 275 -9.75 -5.31 1.85
N GLU A 276 -9.72 -5.68 0.56
CA GLU A 276 -9.74 -7.07 0.08
C GLU A 276 -8.33 -7.66 -0.11
N PHE A 277 -7.36 -6.81 -0.45
CA PHE A 277 -5.97 -7.20 -0.70
C PHE A 277 -5.01 -6.32 0.07
N TYR A 278 -3.93 -6.91 0.56
CA TYR A 278 -2.81 -6.20 1.22
C TYR A 278 -1.53 -6.58 0.50
N THR A 279 -0.64 -5.62 0.24
CA THR A 279 0.51 -5.89 -0.62
C THR A 279 1.74 -5.08 -0.25
N VAL A 280 2.90 -5.64 -0.57
CA VAL A 280 4.14 -4.88 -0.67
C VAL A 280 4.40 -4.53 -2.12
N ASN A 281 4.50 -3.23 -2.39
CA ASN A 281 4.74 -2.69 -3.73
C ASN A 281 3.64 -3.02 -4.78
N GLY A 282 2.39 -3.09 -4.34
CA GLY A 282 1.21 -3.06 -5.22
C GLY A 282 0.71 -4.42 -5.74
N TYR A 283 1.37 -5.54 -5.44
CA TYR A 283 0.94 -6.86 -5.92
C TYR A 283 0.88 -7.92 -4.80
N ALA A 284 -0.30 -8.49 -4.58
CA ALA A 284 -0.55 -9.48 -3.53
C ALA A 284 0.28 -10.76 -3.75
N PHE A 285 0.89 -11.28 -2.68
CA PHE A 285 1.70 -12.50 -2.71
C PHE A 285 2.92 -12.47 -3.66
N ALA A 286 3.34 -11.29 -4.13
CA ALA A 286 4.43 -11.14 -5.11
C ALA A 286 5.69 -11.91 -4.70
N PHE A 287 6.13 -11.73 -3.45
CA PHE A 287 7.35 -12.32 -2.93
C PHE A 287 7.14 -13.66 -2.21
N MET A 288 5.91 -14.17 -2.13
CA MET A 288 5.64 -15.57 -1.80
C MET A 288 5.92 -16.46 -3.01
N ASN A 289 5.34 -16.08 -4.15
CA ASN A 289 5.49 -16.82 -5.40
C ASN A 289 6.90 -16.70 -5.98
N HIS A 290 7.56 -15.57 -5.71
CA HIS A 290 8.90 -15.29 -6.18
C HIS A 290 9.78 -14.68 -5.07
N PRO A 291 10.41 -15.53 -4.23
CA PRO A 291 11.25 -15.08 -3.13
C PRO A 291 12.34 -14.09 -3.55
N ILE A 292 12.62 -13.14 -2.66
CA ILE A 292 13.69 -12.15 -2.81
C ILE A 292 15.02 -12.84 -2.53
N LYS A 293 15.85 -13.00 -3.56
CA LYS A 293 17.16 -13.64 -3.44
C LYS A 293 18.19 -12.69 -2.87
N ILE A 294 18.89 -13.14 -1.85
CA ILE A 294 19.96 -12.40 -1.16
C ILE A 294 21.12 -13.34 -0.81
N LYS A 295 22.30 -12.79 -0.55
CA LYS A 295 23.51 -13.53 -0.16
C LYS A 295 23.61 -13.61 1.35
N LYS A 296 24.12 -14.75 1.84
CA LYS A 296 24.49 -14.90 3.25
C LYS A 296 25.43 -13.77 3.71
N ASP A 297 25.20 -13.27 4.93
CA ASP A 297 25.97 -12.23 5.64
C ASP A 297 26.02 -10.83 4.99
N GLU A 298 25.42 -10.62 3.81
CA GLU A 298 25.34 -9.28 3.22
C GLU A 298 24.37 -8.40 4.02
N LEU A 299 24.68 -7.09 4.11
CA LEU A 299 23.79 -6.13 4.75
C LEU A 299 22.60 -5.89 3.84
N VAL A 300 21.41 -6.23 4.29
CA VAL A 300 20.15 -5.87 3.62
C VAL A 300 19.56 -4.67 4.34
N ARG A 301 19.28 -3.60 3.58
CA ARG A 301 18.65 -2.37 4.06
C ARG A 301 17.29 -2.22 3.41
N ILE A 302 16.23 -2.25 4.20
CA ILE A 302 14.85 -2.12 3.71
C ILE A 302 14.32 -0.75 4.12
N TYR A 303 13.92 0.05 3.13
CA TYR A 303 13.14 1.28 3.30
C TYR A 303 11.66 0.90 3.39
N LEU A 304 11.14 0.80 4.62
CA LEU A 304 9.79 0.33 4.88
C LEU A 304 8.87 1.49 5.28
N SER A 305 7.74 1.63 4.60
CA SER A 305 6.73 2.66 4.90
C SER A 305 5.30 2.13 4.83
N ASN A 306 4.40 2.71 5.63
CA ASN A 306 3.00 2.33 5.66
C ASN A 306 2.09 3.38 5.01
N LEU A 307 1.46 3.02 3.90
CA LEU A 307 0.43 3.80 3.18
C LEU A 307 -0.90 3.04 3.10
N THR A 308 -1.09 2.00 3.93
CA THR A 308 -2.38 1.32 4.07
C THR A 308 -3.45 2.31 4.52
N GLU A 309 -4.54 2.42 3.76
CA GLU A 309 -5.74 3.16 4.15
C GLU A 309 -6.76 2.25 4.84
N PHE A 310 -7.76 2.87 5.47
CA PHE A 310 -8.86 2.26 6.22
C PHE A 310 -8.46 1.54 7.52
N ASP A 311 -7.43 0.71 7.47
CA ASP A 311 -6.88 0.02 8.64
C ASP A 311 -5.85 0.91 9.36
N LEU A 312 -6.01 1.08 10.67
CA LEU A 312 -5.26 2.08 11.45
C LEU A 312 -3.78 1.75 11.65
N LEU A 313 -3.42 0.48 11.50
CA LEU A 313 -2.11 -0.04 11.86
C LEU A 313 -1.70 -1.16 10.91
N ASN A 314 -0.44 -1.18 10.50
CA ASN A 314 0.19 -2.30 9.82
C ASN A 314 1.46 -2.74 10.59
N SER A 315 2.08 -3.84 10.19
CA SER A 315 3.26 -4.38 10.85
C SER A 315 4.17 -5.13 9.89
N PHE A 316 5.41 -5.32 10.33
CA PHE A 316 6.39 -6.15 9.64
C PHE A 316 7.04 -7.08 10.66
N HIS A 317 7.03 -8.37 10.35
CA HIS A 317 7.72 -9.42 11.09
C HIS A 317 8.64 -10.19 10.16
N LEU A 318 9.84 -10.53 10.64
CA LEU A 318 10.80 -11.37 9.94
C LEU A 318 11.07 -12.66 10.73
N HIS A 319 10.86 -13.81 10.09
CA HIS A 319 11.08 -15.11 10.73
C HIS A 319 12.57 -15.34 11.02
N ALA A 320 12.85 -15.91 12.19
CA ALA A 320 14.16 -16.45 12.58
C ALA A 320 15.35 -15.49 12.42
N ASN A 321 15.10 -14.17 12.42
CA ASN A 321 16.13 -13.12 12.42
C ASN A 321 15.66 -11.96 13.28
N TYR A 322 16.63 -11.21 13.79
CA TYR A 322 16.41 -9.89 14.38
C TYR A 322 17.01 -8.85 13.44
N PHE A 323 16.46 -7.64 13.50
CA PHE A 323 16.91 -6.51 12.71
C PHE A 323 17.01 -5.26 13.57
N THR A 324 17.86 -4.33 13.12
CA THR A 324 17.88 -2.98 13.65
C THR A 324 16.86 -2.15 12.90
N TYR A 325 15.89 -1.59 13.61
CA TYR A 325 14.92 -0.63 13.08
C TYR A 325 15.30 0.78 13.47
N ILE A 326 15.38 1.66 12.47
CA ILE A 326 15.73 3.08 12.59
C ILE A 326 14.48 3.88 12.21
N PRO A 327 13.67 4.33 13.20
CA PRO A 327 12.47 5.11 12.93
C PRO A 327 12.79 6.33 12.06
N THR A 328 11.99 6.56 11.01
CA THR A 328 12.14 7.62 10.00
C THR A 328 13.50 7.66 9.29
N GLY A 329 14.36 6.65 9.47
CA GLY A 329 15.67 6.58 8.83
C GLY A 329 16.69 7.59 9.33
N ARG A 330 16.48 8.17 10.52
CA ARG A 330 17.39 9.12 11.17
C ARG A 330 18.22 8.45 12.26
N ASN A 331 19.54 8.63 12.25
CA ASN A 331 20.44 7.93 13.19
C ASN A 331 20.42 8.51 14.61
N ASP A 332 19.88 9.71 14.79
CA ASP A 332 19.64 10.33 16.09
C ASP A 332 18.33 9.89 16.74
N ASN A 333 17.49 9.12 16.05
CA ASN A 333 16.32 8.48 16.65
C ASN A 333 16.73 7.22 17.41
N PRO A 334 16.05 6.90 18.53
CA PRO A 334 16.27 5.64 19.24
C PRO A 334 15.97 4.45 18.32
N THR A 335 17.00 3.65 18.04
CA THR A 335 16.85 2.42 17.28
C THR A 335 16.25 1.31 18.13
N GLN A 336 15.56 0.37 17.49
CA GLN A 336 15.08 -0.86 18.13
C GLN A 336 15.82 -2.06 17.54
N PHE A 337 16.15 -3.05 18.35
CA PHE A 337 16.64 -4.35 17.88
C PHE A 337 15.56 -5.40 18.18
N THR A 338 14.85 -5.83 17.14
CA THR A 338 13.60 -6.61 17.25
C THR A 338 13.41 -7.47 16.01
N ASP A 339 12.43 -8.38 16.03
CA ASP A 339 11.97 -9.14 14.86
C ASP A 339 10.62 -8.65 14.32
N THR A 340 9.99 -7.71 15.03
CA THR A 340 8.65 -7.20 14.73
C THR A 340 8.53 -5.71 15.05
N ILE A 341 7.92 -4.95 14.14
CA ILE A 341 7.55 -3.53 14.33
C ILE A 341 6.12 -3.28 13.87
N MET A 342 5.54 -2.19 14.36
CA MET A 342 4.22 -1.69 13.96
C MET A 342 4.36 -0.28 13.39
N GLN A 343 3.53 0.07 12.42
CA GLN A 343 3.48 1.38 11.79
C GLN A 343 2.02 1.80 11.58
N CYS A 344 1.62 2.95 12.10
CA CYS A 344 0.41 3.65 11.66
C CYS A 344 0.61 4.20 10.23
N GLN A 345 -0.47 4.67 9.59
CA GLN A 345 -0.34 5.30 8.28
C GLN A 345 0.59 6.52 8.34
N GLY A 346 1.52 6.63 7.39
CA GLY A 346 2.53 7.69 7.34
C GLY A 346 3.76 7.41 8.22
N GLU A 347 3.74 6.37 9.06
CA GLU A 347 4.94 5.91 9.72
C GLU A 347 5.82 5.09 8.77
N ARG A 348 7.13 5.18 9.00
CA ARG A 348 8.17 4.60 8.16
C ARG A 348 9.48 4.47 8.92
N GLY A 349 10.38 3.65 8.42
CA GLY A 349 11.73 3.54 8.95
C GLY A 349 12.62 2.64 8.10
N ILE A 350 13.89 2.58 8.49
CA ILE A 350 14.88 1.73 7.83
C ILE A 350 15.08 0.47 8.68
N ILE A 351 14.99 -0.69 8.05
CA ILE A 351 15.35 -1.99 8.65
C ILE A 351 16.73 -2.38 8.12
N GLU A 352 17.66 -2.72 9.00
CA GLU A 352 18.98 -3.26 8.66
C GLU A 352 19.15 -4.66 9.25
N VAL A 353 19.50 -5.63 8.41
CA VAL A 353 19.62 -7.04 8.79
C VAL A 353 20.71 -7.76 7.98
N ARG A 354 21.38 -8.73 8.61
CA ARG A 354 22.26 -9.70 7.95
C ARG A 354 21.75 -11.10 8.26
N PHE A 355 21.69 -11.95 7.24
CA PHE A 355 21.18 -13.31 7.38
C PHE A 355 22.35 -14.30 7.59
N PRO A 356 22.48 -14.89 8.81
CA PRO A 356 23.65 -15.69 9.15
C PRO A 356 23.60 -17.12 8.60
N TYR A 357 22.43 -17.62 8.20
CA TYR A 357 22.26 -18.97 7.65
C TYR A 357 21.58 -18.94 6.28
N LYS A 358 21.86 -19.95 5.45
CA LYS A 358 21.19 -20.13 4.16
C LYS A 358 19.80 -20.71 4.37
N GLY A 359 18.87 -20.38 3.47
CA GLY A 359 17.50 -20.90 3.51
C GLY A 359 16.44 -19.84 3.22
N LYS A 360 15.18 -20.21 3.44
CA LYS A 360 14.04 -19.31 3.24
C LYS A 360 13.58 -18.72 4.56
N TYR A 361 13.43 -17.40 4.59
CA TYR A 361 12.95 -16.64 5.74
C TYR A 361 11.68 -15.91 5.35
N MET A 362 10.56 -16.27 5.97
CA MET A 362 9.29 -15.60 5.71
C MET A 362 9.31 -14.20 6.32
N PHE A 363 8.72 -13.24 5.62
CA PHE A 363 8.36 -11.95 6.18
C PHE A 363 6.91 -11.65 5.85
N HIS A 364 6.18 -11.04 6.78
CA HIS A 364 4.77 -10.74 6.61
C HIS A 364 4.30 -9.73 7.67
N ALA A 365 3.03 -9.31 7.60
CA ALA A 365 2.41 -8.53 8.67
C ALA A 365 2.15 -9.46 9.83
N HIS A 366 2.46 -9.01 11.03
CA HIS A 366 2.03 -9.68 12.24
C HIS A 366 0.56 -9.35 12.62
N VAL A 367 -0.20 -8.82 11.67
CA VAL A 367 -1.66 -8.86 11.62
C VAL A 367 -2.04 -9.98 10.65
N SER A 368 -2.52 -11.11 11.18
CA SER A 368 -2.68 -12.36 10.41
C SER A 368 -3.56 -12.20 9.18
N GLU A 369 -4.63 -11.40 9.30
CA GLU A 369 -5.54 -11.14 8.19
C GLU A 369 -4.84 -10.49 6.99
N PHE A 370 -3.94 -9.54 7.21
CA PHE A 370 -3.25 -8.86 6.11
C PHE A 370 -2.29 -9.81 5.40
N ALA A 371 -1.64 -10.68 6.17
CA ALA A 371 -0.79 -11.72 5.62
C ALA A 371 -1.61 -12.68 4.73
N GLU A 372 -2.72 -13.19 5.25
CA GLU A 372 -3.62 -14.12 4.52
C GLU A 372 -4.28 -13.49 3.28
N LEU A 373 -4.33 -12.15 3.21
CA LEU A 373 -4.89 -11.39 2.08
C LEU A 373 -3.81 -10.77 1.16
N GLY A 374 -2.53 -11.11 1.32
CA GLY A 374 -1.49 -10.83 0.33
C GLY A 374 -0.16 -10.30 0.85
N TRP A 375 -0.13 -9.71 2.05
CA TRP A 375 1.07 -9.08 2.62
C TRP A 375 1.98 -10.12 3.29
N MET A 376 2.62 -10.94 2.46
CA MET A 376 3.61 -11.92 2.86
C MET A 376 4.62 -12.19 1.74
N GLY A 377 5.79 -12.69 2.10
CA GLY A 377 6.84 -13.06 1.17
C GLY A 377 7.98 -13.84 1.82
N PHE A 378 8.98 -14.20 1.02
CA PHE A 378 10.20 -14.84 1.48
C PHE A 378 11.44 -14.08 1.03
N PHE A 379 12.44 -14.02 1.91
CA PHE A 379 13.84 -13.93 1.51
C PHE A 379 14.38 -15.34 1.27
N GLU A 380 15.14 -15.54 0.19
CA GLU A 380 15.88 -16.76 -0.12
C GLU A 380 17.38 -16.44 -0.05
N VAL A 381 18.02 -16.91 1.03
CA VAL A 381 19.44 -16.66 1.32
C VAL A 381 20.28 -17.77 0.70
N GLU A 382 21.11 -17.39 -0.27
CA GLU A 382 21.96 -18.29 -1.09
C GLU A 382 23.43 -18.36 -0.63
#